data_AF-A0A9W4X7D5-F1
#
_entry.id   AF-A0A9W4X7D5-F1
#
_cell.length_a   1.000
_cell.length_b   1.000
_cell.length_c   1.000
_cell.angle_alpha   90.00
_cell.angle_beta   90.00
_cell.angle_gamma   90.00
#
_symmetry.space_group_name_H-M   'P 1'
#
loop_
_entity.id
_entity.type
_entity.pdbx_description
1 polymer ?
#
loop_
_entity_poly.entity_id
_entity_poly.type
_entity_poly.pdbx_seq_one_letter_code
_entity_poly.pdbx_strand_id
1 'polypeptide(L)'
;MGERITVVGGSDSAISVTLDGSQAIRLAQQFSEDIKNYYQNNKLLANPEDSETPTDKIGYGVITAGGAYNLGNGYDYIVVGGYNYTQDPLNAMFAIDPENANYLTDAVTINSARMNANQNVSVVAGNYSGFTYEAGQESGKLAAGHASNNVNFKGNTVNGGNWDIRTGSGDDTIITGSGSNTVYASTGKNLIDITSGIRNQVNSEGQDTIIASQSSTAQNRVTLSGGNKDYHATVNINKGASVSDTSFYNVVTVGGGSTIEGGTYGNYTFDGSNDSNMNHMAGGLSSTIQATGDLQIVQGDSNTINASQSLTFLNGKGNTLANTQGQALGFGANELNYTLNATGNDAGLFVADAGNETLNASGSTVGLSIYANTIVGGGGTNFVATGGSGNDVMVGGTGNSTFTGGAGDNFFMFDKNNSEDGKTLIKDFSHTGSNNKIALYNFGLDSDSLAELLRNSQNNDKGDAVLNLNGHTITVEGVSVSDLTVNQFDVGNPSIKSS
;
A
#
# COMPACT_ATOMS: atom_id res chain seq x y z
N MET A 1 19.48 13.90 27.05
CA MET A 1 19.06 12.94 28.08
C MET A 1 18.37 11.78 27.36
N GLY A 2 18.90 10.58 27.14
CA GLY A 2 20.25 10.06 27.12
C GLY A 2 20.14 8.71 26.37
N GLU A 3 20.93 8.50 25.32
CA GLU A 3 21.12 7.18 24.71
C GLU A 3 22.64 7.02 24.54
N ARG A 4 23.25 6.07 25.27
CA ARG A 4 24.68 5.73 25.20
C ARG A 4 24.80 4.20 25.13
N ILE A 5 25.68 3.69 24.27
CA ILE A 5 25.99 2.24 24.15
C ILE A 5 27.43 2.01 24.64
N THR A 6 27.62 1.03 25.54
CA THR A 6 28.91 0.61 26.11
C THR A 6 28.95 -0.92 26.08
N VAL A 7 30.08 -1.51 25.67
CA VAL A 7 30.26 -2.97 25.72
C VAL A 7 31.54 -3.32 26.50
N VAL A 8 31.38 -4.12 27.56
CA VAL A 8 32.48 -4.52 28.47
C VAL A 8 32.90 -5.97 28.20
N GLY A 9 34.20 -6.17 27.95
CA GLY A 9 34.84 -7.49 27.90
C GLY A 9 36.36 -7.40 27.69
N GLY A 10 37.11 -7.59 28.77
CA GLY A 10 38.58 -7.70 28.77
C GLY A 10 39.18 -7.28 30.11
N SER A 11 40.01 -8.12 30.73
CA SER A 11 40.81 -7.72 31.89
C SER A 11 41.73 -6.56 31.47
N ASP A 12 41.52 -5.39 32.07
CA ASP A 12 42.24 -4.12 31.89
C ASP A 12 41.93 -3.27 30.64
N SER A 13 40.75 -3.38 30.00
CA SER A 13 40.45 -2.52 28.83
C SER A 13 38.97 -2.26 28.49
N ALA A 14 38.67 -1.06 27.99
CA ALA A 14 37.32 -0.64 27.56
C ALA A 14 37.17 -0.67 26.02
N ILE A 15 36.07 -1.26 25.54
CA ILE A 15 35.71 -1.33 24.11
C ILE A 15 34.54 -0.39 23.86
N SER A 16 34.70 0.49 22.88
CA SER A 16 33.66 1.45 22.51
C SER A 16 32.96 0.98 21.24
N VAL A 17 31.64 0.87 21.30
CA VAL A 17 30.77 0.62 20.14
C VAL A 17 29.78 1.76 20.06
N THR A 18 29.90 2.59 19.02
CA THR A 18 28.91 3.61 18.69
C THR A 18 28.09 3.10 17.52
N LEU A 19 26.78 3.02 17.73
CA LEU A 19 25.78 2.75 16.70
C LEU A 19 24.97 4.01 16.47
N ASP A 20 24.58 4.25 15.24
CA ASP A 20 23.64 5.29 14.84
C ASP A 20 22.25 4.72 14.52
N GLY A 21 21.25 5.59 14.39
CA GLY A 21 19.87 5.20 14.13
C GLY A 21 19.11 4.74 15.38
N SER A 22 17.89 5.25 15.56
CA SER A 22 17.10 5.00 16.79
C SER A 22 16.77 3.51 17.00
N GLN A 23 16.61 2.75 15.92
CA GLN A 23 16.21 1.34 15.98
C GLN A 23 17.39 0.41 16.32
N ALA A 24 18.54 0.61 15.67
CA ALA A 24 19.77 -0.11 15.98
C ALA A 24 20.22 0.17 17.43
N ILE A 25 20.07 1.42 17.89
CA ILE A 25 20.39 1.82 19.26
C ILE A 25 19.55 1.07 20.30
N ARG A 26 18.22 1.01 20.14
CA ARG A 26 17.34 0.33 21.11
C ARG A 26 17.67 -1.16 21.26
N LEU A 27 17.94 -1.85 20.15
CA LEU A 27 18.31 -3.27 20.21
C LEU A 27 19.70 -3.46 20.83
N ALA A 28 20.65 -2.60 20.50
CA ALA A 28 21.98 -2.66 21.10
C ALA A 28 21.99 -2.40 22.60
N GLN A 29 21.10 -1.56 23.11
CA GLN A 29 20.88 -1.40 24.56
C GLN A 29 20.38 -2.71 25.20
N GLN A 30 19.39 -3.36 24.57
CA GLN A 30 18.91 -4.67 25.03
C GLN A 30 20.04 -5.71 25.03
N PHE A 31 20.89 -5.71 23.99
CA PHE A 31 22.04 -6.59 23.92
C PHE A 31 23.07 -6.30 25.01
N SER A 32 23.42 -5.05 25.23
CA SER A 32 24.39 -4.66 26.26
C SER A 32 24.02 -5.24 27.64
N GLU A 33 22.73 -5.28 27.99
CA GLU A 33 22.27 -5.92 29.23
C GLU A 33 22.44 -7.45 29.24
N ASP A 34 22.19 -8.13 28.12
CA ASP A 34 22.40 -9.59 28.02
C ASP A 34 23.89 -9.95 28.20
N ILE A 35 24.78 -9.14 27.61
CA ILE A 35 26.24 -9.30 27.68
C ILE A 35 26.73 -9.18 29.13
N LYS A 36 26.22 -8.18 29.85
CA LYS A 36 26.53 -7.93 31.26
C LYS A 36 26.21 -9.14 32.15
N ASN A 37 25.14 -9.88 31.83
CA ASN A 37 24.76 -11.08 32.56
C ASN A 37 25.72 -12.27 32.31
N TYR A 38 26.28 -12.41 31.11
CA TYR A 38 27.24 -13.47 30.80
C TYR A 38 28.64 -13.20 31.35
N TYR A 39 29.06 -11.94 31.42
CA TYR A 39 30.31 -11.55 32.07
C TYR A 39 30.37 -12.02 33.52
N GLN A 40 29.28 -11.88 34.28
CA GLN A 40 29.19 -12.34 35.66
C GLN A 40 29.47 -13.85 35.82
N ASN A 41 29.44 -14.63 34.73
CA ASN A 41 29.66 -16.07 34.68
C ASN A 41 31.01 -16.50 34.07
N ASN A 42 31.94 -15.57 33.80
CA ASN A 42 33.34 -15.80 33.38
C ASN A 42 33.54 -16.60 32.06
N LYS A 43 32.77 -16.26 31.03
CA LYS A 43 32.80 -16.91 29.69
C LYS A 43 33.15 -15.92 28.57
N LEU A 44 34.38 -15.38 28.56
CA LEU A 44 34.83 -14.39 27.56
C LEU A 44 36.11 -14.84 26.84
N LEU A 45 36.21 -14.63 25.52
CA LEU A 45 37.46 -14.69 24.76
C LEU A 45 37.74 -13.38 24.01
N ALA A 46 38.98 -12.91 24.12
CA ALA A 46 39.49 -11.74 23.41
C ALA A 46 40.26 -12.13 22.14
N ASN A 47 39.96 -11.44 21.02
CA ASN A 47 40.56 -11.59 19.69
C ASN A 47 40.52 -13.04 19.14
N PRO A 48 39.35 -13.52 18.66
CA PRO A 48 39.17 -14.89 18.18
C PRO A 48 39.82 -15.08 16.79
N GLU A 49 41.14 -15.01 16.70
CA GLU A 49 41.88 -15.40 15.49
C GLU A 49 41.90 -16.93 15.36
N ASP A 50 41.39 -17.44 14.24
CA ASP A 50 41.55 -18.81 13.72
C ASP A 50 41.38 -19.99 14.71
N SER A 51 40.51 -19.85 15.72
CA SER A 51 40.29 -20.96 16.67
C SER A 51 39.47 -22.08 16.03
N GLU A 52 40.02 -23.29 16.05
CA GLU A 52 39.26 -24.55 15.94
C GLU A 52 38.03 -24.52 16.85
N THR A 53 37.04 -25.33 16.50
CA THR A 53 35.75 -25.41 17.19
C THR A 53 35.99 -25.48 18.70
N PRO A 54 35.59 -24.47 19.46
CA PRO A 54 35.75 -24.44 20.90
C PRO A 54 35.14 -25.71 21.51
N THR A 55 35.91 -26.45 22.29
CA THR A 55 35.42 -27.70 22.92
C THR A 55 34.32 -27.43 23.96
N ASP A 56 34.24 -26.21 24.47
CA ASP A 56 33.19 -25.70 25.36
C ASP A 56 32.52 -24.45 24.76
N LYS A 57 31.24 -24.20 25.08
CA LYS A 57 30.57 -22.93 24.74
C LYS A 57 31.33 -21.76 25.36
N ILE A 58 32.08 -21.02 24.54
CA ILE A 58 32.79 -19.80 24.94
C ILE A 58 31.81 -18.70 25.32
N GLY A 59 30.64 -18.65 24.67
CA GLY A 59 29.62 -17.63 24.94
C GLY A 59 29.92 -16.27 24.29
N TYR A 60 31.17 -15.81 24.27
CA TYR A 60 31.50 -14.43 23.83
C TYR A 60 32.81 -14.27 23.03
N GLY A 61 32.75 -13.59 21.88
CA GLY A 61 33.91 -13.17 21.09
C GLY A 61 34.07 -11.65 21.01
N VAL A 62 35.30 -11.16 21.19
CA VAL A 62 35.62 -9.72 21.14
C VAL A 62 36.62 -9.44 20.01
N ILE A 63 36.29 -8.54 19.09
CA ILE A 63 37.15 -8.11 17.98
C ILE A 63 37.45 -6.61 18.12
N THR A 64 38.74 -6.30 18.28
CA THR A 64 39.25 -4.93 18.48
C THR A 64 40.33 -4.53 17.47
N ALA A 65 40.50 -5.33 16.42
CA ALA A 65 41.39 -5.06 15.31
C ALA A 65 40.62 -5.30 14.00
N GLY A 66 40.98 -4.55 12.94
CA GLY A 66 40.46 -4.86 11.60
C GLY A 66 41.11 -6.12 11.05
N GLY A 67 40.41 -6.80 10.14
CA GLY A 67 40.85 -8.08 9.60
C GLY A 67 39.70 -9.02 9.25
N ALA A 68 40.06 -10.22 8.79
CA ALA A 68 39.12 -11.29 8.47
C ALA A 68 39.18 -12.39 9.53
N TYR A 69 38.02 -12.84 10.01
CA TYR A 69 37.87 -13.80 11.09
C TYR A 69 37.00 -14.98 10.64
N ASN A 70 37.53 -16.20 10.76
CA ASN A 70 36.79 -17.43 10.45
C ASN A 70 36.25 -18.06 11.73
N LEU A 71 34.95 -17.99 11.97
CA LEU A 71 34.34 -18.43 13.22
C LEU A 71 33.56 -19.75 13.05
N GLY A 72 33.76 -20.67 14.00
CA GLY A 72 32.97 -21.90 14.16
C GLY A 72 31.86 -21.74 15.20
N ASN A 73 31.20 -22.86 15.57
CA ASN A 73 30.19 -22.88 16.64
C ASN A 73 30.76 -22.45 18.01
N GLY A 74 29.90 -22.16 18.98
CA GLY A 74 30.28 -21.90 20.38
C GLY A 74 30.20 -20.42 20.82
N TYR A 75 29.91 -19.50 19.91
CA TYR A 75 29.74 -18.07 20.19
C TYR A 75 28.25 -17.72 20.29
N ASP A 76 27.78 -17.34 21.48
CA ASP A 76 26.42 -16.83 21.65
C ASP A 76 26.37 -15.31 21.32
N TYR A 77 27.48 -14.59 21.55
CA TYR A 77 27.63 -13.16 21.27
C TYR A 77 28.99 -12.84 20.63
N ILE A 78 29.00 -11.86 19.72
CA ILE A 78 30.22 -11.30 19.13
C ILE A 78 30.13 -9.78 19.17
N VAL A 79 31.21 -9.13 19.61
CA VAL A 79 31.29 -7.67 19.59
C VAL A 79 32.50 -7.16 18.85
N VAL A 80 32.26 -6.18 17.99
CA VAL A 80 33.25 -5.52 17.16
C VAL A 80 33.27 -4.03 17.50
N GLY A 81 34.44 -3.51 17.85
CA GLY A 81 34.58 -2.08 18.12
C GLY A 81 36.01 -1.66 18.43
N GLY A 82 36.26 -0.36 18.32
CA GLY A 82 37.57 0.22 18.59
C GLY A 82 37.93 0.19 20.09
N TYR A 83 39.23 0.08 20.33
CA TYR A 83 39.82 -0.07 21.66
C TYR A 83 40.28 1.29 22.22
N ASN A 84 39.81 1.67 23.42
CA ASN A 84 40.20 2.94 24.04
C ASN A 84 41.05 2.70 25.30
N TYR A 85 42.35 2.99 25.20
CA TYR A 85 43.36 2.63 26.21
C TYR A 85 43.51 3.65 27.35
N THR A 86 43.03 4.88 27.18
CA THR A 86 43.52 6.04 27.97
C THR A 86 42.71 6.37 29.22
N GLN A 87 41.67 5.60 29.55
CA GLN A 87 40.87 5.84 30.75
C GLN A 87 40.77 4.59 31.64
N ASP A 88 40.88 4.80 32.96
CA ASP A 88 40.49 3.85 34.00
C ASP A 88 39.11 3.24 33.63
N PRO A 89 38.94 1.91 33.60
CA PRO A 89 37.70 1.25 33.21
C PRO A 89 36.44 1.81 33.89
N LEU A 90 36.57 2.25 35.15
CA LEU A 90 35.47 2.83 35.91
C LEU A 90 35.12 4.25 35.42
N ASN A 91 36.12 5.04 35.02
CA ASN A 91 35.94 6.38 34.45
C ASN A 91 35.56 6.33 32.96
N ALA A 92 36.04 5.34 32.21
CA ALA A 92 35.69 5.08 30.82
C ALA A 92 34.19 4.75 30.66
N MET A 93 33.54 4.16 31.67
CA MET A 93 32.08 3.98 31.69
C MET A 93 31.30 5.31 31.77
N PHE A 94 31.86 6.36 32.35
CA PHE A 94 31.19 7.64 32.57
C PHE A 94 31.65 8.75 31.60
N ALA A 95 32.89 8.68 31.13
CA ALA A 95 33.55 9.70 30.33
C ALA A 95 33.80 9.23 28.89
N ILE A 96 32.73 9.06 28.11
CA ILE A 96 32.83 8.90 26.65
C ILE A 96 32.19 10.11 26.00
N ASP A 97 33.03 11.08 25.67
CA ASP A 97 32.76 11.95 24.55
C ASP A 97 32.81 11.07 23.28
N PRO A 98 31.69 10.90 22.54
CA PRO A 98 31.65 10.10 21.31
C PRO A 98 32.72 10.55 20.29
N GLU A 99 33.17 11.81 20.37
CA GLU A 99 34.21 12.35 19.49
C GLU A 99 35.62 11.81 19.76
N ASN A 100 35.84 11.12 20.90
CA ASN A 100 37.15 10.60 21.33
C ASN A 100 37.23 9.06 21.34
N ALA A 101 36.31 8.36 20.68
CA ALA A 101 36.41 6.91 20.49
C ALA A 101 37.43 6.60 19.37
N ASN A 102 38.38 5.70 19.64
CA ASN A 102 39.28 5.19 18.59
C ASN A 102 38.46 4.37 17.59
N TYR A 103 38.65 4.61 16.29
CA TYR A 103 38.04 3.83 15.22
C TYR A 103 38.93 2.65 14.85
N LEU A 104 38.33 1.51 14.50
CA LEU A 104 39.04 0.50 13.72
C LEU A 104 39.26 1.08 12.32
N THR A 105 40.51 1.41 12.00
CA THR A 105 40.88 2.03 10.73
C THR A 105 40.72 1.07 9.54
N ASP A 106 40.83 -0.23 9.81
CA ASP A 106 40.67 -1.31 8.84
C ASP A 106 39.27 -1.93 8.96
N ALA A 107 38.77 -2.46 7.85
CA ALA A 107 37.49 -3.15 7.82
C ALA A 107 37.53 -4.48 8.58
N VAL A 108 36.38 -4.89 9.11
CA VAL A 108 36.21 -6.19 9.77
C VAL A 108 35.30 -7.07 8.91
N THR A 109 35.76 -8.29 8.61
CA THR A 109 34.97 -9.33 7.97
C THR A 109 34.87 -10.54 8.89
N ILE A 110 33.65 -10.92 9.25
CA ILE A 110 33.39 -12.18 9.96
C ILE A 110 32.83 -13.16 8.94
N ASN A 111 33.51 -14.30 8.79
CA ASN A 111 33.02 -15.44 8.02
C ASN A 111 32.65 -16.57 9.00
N SER A 112 31.36 -16.86 9.12
CA SER A 112 30.83 -17.90 9.99
C SER A 112 30.42 -19.15 9.22
N ALA A 113 31.00 -19.43 8.04
CA ALA A 113 30.65 -20.59 7.23
C ALA A 113 30.81 -21.95 7.96
N ARG A 114 31.56 -21.99 9.08
CA ARG A 114 31.74 -23.18 9.94
C ARG A 114 30.68 -23.30 11.05
N MET A 115 29.82 -22.31 11.23
CA MET A 115 28.67 -22.39 12.14
C MET A 115 27.53 -23.20 11.49
N ASN A 116 26.89 -24.05 12.30
CA ASN A 116 25.83 -24.95 11.85
C ASN A 116 24.44 -24.44 12.26
N ALA A 117 23.39 -25.12 11.79
CA ALA A 117 22.00 -24.74 12.04
C ALA A 117 21.56 -24.74 13.52
N ASN A 118 22.33 -25.37 14.42
CA ASN A 118 22.05 -25.35 15.87
C ASN A 118 22.68 -24.15 16.58
N GLN A 119 23.52 -23.36 15.89
CA GLN A 119 24.12 -22.16 16.44
C GLN A 119 23.13 -20.98 16.35
N ASN A 120 23.10 -20.18 17.41
CA ASN A 120 22.44 -18.89 17.43
C ASN A 120 23.44 -17.85 17.94
N VAL A 121 23.64 -16.76 17.19
CA VAL A 121 24.64 -15.75 17.52
C VAL A 121 24.06 -14.34 17.46
N SER A 122 24.46 -13.52 18.42
CA SER A 122 24.10 -12.11 18.48
C SER A 122 25.33 -11.26 18.23
N VAL A 123 25.28 -10.40 17.22
CA VAL A 123 26.43 -9.62 16.77
C VAL A 123 26.13 -8.13 16.96
N VAL A 124 27.03 -7.43 17.63
CA VAL A 124 27.00 -5.98 17.77
C VAL A 124 28.29 -5.40 17.20
N ALA A 125 28.20 -4.51 16.22
CA ALA A 125 29.37 -3.92 15.57
C ALA A 125 29.20 -2.40 15.43
N GLY A 126 30.24 -1.63 15.78
CA GLY A 126 30.27 -0.17 15.61
C GLY A 126 31.70 0.34 15.67
N ASN A 127 31.94 1.64 15.44
CA ASN A 127 33.28 2.24 15.43
C ASN A 127 34.29 1.50 14.51
N TYR A 128 33.84 1.02 13.35
CA TYR A 128 34.66 0.37 12.33
C TYR A 128 34.75 1.23 11.06
N SER A 129 35.75 0.99 10.21
CA SER A 129 35.86 1.60 8.86
C SER A 129 34.92 0.92 7.84
N GLY A 130 34.64 -0.37 8.03
CA GLY A 130 33.60 -1.12 7.31
C GLY A 130 33.34 -2.44 8.02
N PHE A 131 32.13 -2.98 7.89
CA PHE A 131 31.76 -4.24 8.54
C PHE A 131 31.05 -5.19 7.58
N THR A 132 31.59 -6.40 7.46
CA THR A 132 30.96 -7.49 6.70
C THR A 132 30.71 -8.68 7.62
N TYR A 133 29.51 -9.24 7.53
CA TYR A 133 29.15 -10.51 8.17
C TYR A 133 28.67 -11.50 7.11
N GLU A 134 29.38 -12.61 6.95
CA GLU A 134 29.06 -13.69 6.03
C GLU A 134 28.56 -14.90 6.82
N ALA A 135 27.24 -15.08 6.85
CA ALA A 135 26.57 -16.10 7.65
C ALA A 135 26.76 -17.51 7.08
N GLY A 136 26.93 -18.48 7.97
CA GLY A 136 26.88 -19.92 7.69
C GLY A 136 25.44 -20.45 7.73
N GLN A 137 25.20 -21.54 8.46
CA GLN A 137 23.84 -22.10 8.60
C GLN A 137 23.11 -21.60 9.85
N GLU A 138 23.79 -20.83 10.69
CA GLU A 138 23.29 -20.33 11.96
C GLU A 138 22.14 -19.33 11.78
N SER A 139 21.35 -19.21 12.85
CA SER A 139 20.41 -18.12 13.04
C SER A 139 21.06 -17.04 13.91
N GLY A 140 20.51 -15.83 13.90
CA GLY A 140 21.09 -14.80 14.74
C GLY A 140 20.39 -13.46 14.72
N LYS A 141 21.04 -12.52 15.37
CA LYS A 141 20.66 -11.12 15.40
C LYS A 141 21.88 -10.27 15.12
N LEU A 142 21.71 -9.21 14.34
CA LEU A 142 22.76 -8.24 14.04
C LEU A 142 22.27 -6.83 14.38
N ALA A 143 23.09 -6.08 15.13
CA ALA A 143 23.00 -4.63 15.25
C ALA A 143 24.35 -4.04 14.82
N ALA A 144 24.39 -3.39 13.66
CA ALA A 144 25.61 -2.79 13.13
C ALA A 144 25.35 -1.42 12.52
N GLY A 145 26.27 -0.47 12.72
CA GLY A 145 26.13 0.87 12.15
C GLY A 145 27.13 1.85 12.74
N HIS A 146 27.49 2.87 11.98
CA HIS A 146 28.17 4.07 12.48
C HIS A 146 28.12 5.12 11.37
N ALA A 147 27.94 6.40 11.74
CA ALA A 147 27.67 7.49 10.82
C ALA A 147 28.53 7.44 9.54
N SER A 148 27.90 7.10 8.42
CA SER A 148 28.44 7.01 7.04
C SER A 148 29.14 5.70 6.64
N ASN A 149 29.21 4.70 7.51
CA ASN A 149 29.90 3.44 7.23
C ASN A 149 28.92 2.33 6.87
N ASN A 150 29.23 1.63 5.78
CA ASN A 150 28.32 0.63 5.23
C ASN A 150 28.46 -0.71 5.97
N VAL A 151 27.31 -1.31 6.27
CA VAL A 151 27.16 -2.70 6.70
C VAL A 151 26.94 -3.57 5.46
N ASN A 152 27.69 -4.67 5.37
CA ASN A 152 27.44 -5.73 4.41
C ASN A 152 27.05 -7.02 5.13
N PHE A 153 25.77 -7.36 5.12
CA PHE A 153 25.29 -8.64 5.62
C PHE A 153 25.05 -9.61 4.46
N LYS A 154 25.67 -10.79 4.52
CA LYS A 154 25.50 -11.86 3.53
C LYS A 154 25.03 -13.14 4.21
N GLY A 155 23.73 -13.38 4.16
CA GLY A 155 23.10 -14.63 4.59
C GLY A 155 23.40 -15.77 3.62
N ASN A 156 23.44 -17.00 4.15
CA ASN A 156 23.55 -18.20 3.34
C ASN A 156 22.27 -18.42 2.53
N THR A 157 22.41 -18.45 1.21
CA THR A 157 21.30 -18.50 0.25
C THR A 157 20.76 -19.90 -0.02
N VAL A 158 21.39 -20.94 0.54
CA VAL A 158 20.99 -22.34 0.36
C VAL A 158 20.32 -22.87 1.63
N ASN A 159 21.05 -22.89 2.75
CA ASN A 159 20.58 -23.44 4.02
C ASN A 159 20.84 -22.46 5.19
N GLY A 160 20.54 -21.18 4.98
CA GLY A 160 20.69 -20.16 6.00
C GLY A 160 19.66 -20.28 7.12
N GLY A 161 20.08 -19.92 8.32
CA GLY A 161 19.17 -19.73 9.45
C GLY A 161 18.39 -18.42 9.37
N ASN A 162 17.62 -18.15 10.41
CA ASN A 162 16.79 -16.94 10.50
C ASN A 162 17.57 -15.79 11.14
N TRP A 163 17.49 -14.61 10.54
CA TRP A 163 18.20 -13.43 11.02
C TRP A 163 17.27 -12.25 11.31
N ASP A 164 17.57 -11.54 12.40
CA ASP A 164 17.01 -10.23 12.70
C ASP A 164 18.12 -9.18 12.57
N ILE A 165 18.07 -8.40 11.49
CA ILE A 165 19.15 -7.54 11.02
C ILE A 165 18.71 -6.09 11.21
N ARG A 166 19.48 -5.34 12.00
CA ARG A 166 19.30 -3.89 12.16
C ARG A 166 20.57 -3.18 11.76
N THR A 167 20.46 -2.33 10.76
CA THR A 167 21.56 -1.48 10.35
C THR A 167 21.35 -0.03 10.79
N GLY A 168 22.45 0.67 10.99
CA GLY A 168 22.50 2.10 11.26
C GLY A 168 22.31 2.91 9.99
N SER A 169 22.67 4.19 10.02
CA SER A 169 22.65 5.02 8.81
C SER A 169 23.82 4.64 7.89
N GLY A 170 23.63 4.76 6.58
CA GLY A 170 24.67 4.43 5.59
C GLY A 170 24.07 3.81 4.34
N ASP A 171 24.90 3.49 3.35
CA ASP A 171 24.47 2.79 2.15
C ASP A 171 24.74 1.29 2.34
N ASP A 172 23.89 0.63 3.12
CA ASP A 172 24.07 -0.76 3.52
C ASP A 172 23.69 -1.74 2.41
N THR A 173 24.32 -2.91 2.43
CA THR A 173 23.96 -4.04 1.56
C THR A 173 23.56 -5.23 2.41
N ILE A 174 22.33 -5.69 2.26
CA ILE A 174 21.74 -6.75 3.10
C ILE A 174 21.20 -7.84 2.17
N ILE A 175 21.89 -8.96 2.10
CA ILE A 175 21.43 -10.18 1.43
C ILE A 175 21.00 -11.15 2.53
N THR A 176 19.70 -11.43 2.69
CA THR A 176 19.22 -12.10 3.93
C THR A 176 19.45 -13.61 3.98
N GLY A 177 19.71 -14.27 2.84
CA GLY A 177 19.81 -15.73 2.76
C GLY A 177 18.44 -16.44 2.71
N SER A 178 18.43 -17.78 2.80
CA SER A 178 17.24 -18.62 2.57
C SER A 178 16.31 -18.78 3.79
N GLY A 179 16.73 -18.33 4.96
CA GLY A 179 15.91 -18.32 6.17
C GLY A 179 14.71 -17.37 6.09
N SER A 180 13.95 -17.30 7.19
CA SER A 180 12.92 -16.29 7.40
C SER A 180 13.51 -15.12 8.19
N ASN A 181 13.70 -13.97 7.54
CA ASN A 181 14.50 -12.89 8.09
C ASN A 181 13.68 -11.62 8.34
N THR A 182 14.13 -10.83 9.30
CA THR A 182 13.62 -9.49 9.56
C THR A 182 14.73 -8.49 9.31
N VAL A 183 14.45 -7.44 8.55
CA VAL A 183 15.39 -6.37 8.21
C VAL A 183 14.80 -5.05 8.68
N TYR A 184 15.64 -4.27 9.36
CA TYR A 184 15.42 -2.87 9.68
C TYR A 184 16.60 -2.11 9.11
N ALA A 185 16.42 -1.56 7.91
CA ALA A 185 17.38 -0.68 7.29
C ALA A 185 16.97 0.75 7.64
N SER A 186 17.86 1.45 8.35
CA SER A 186 17.67 2.85 8.72
C SER A 186 17.78 3.75 7.46
N THR A 187 17.99 5.04 7.67
CA THR A 187 18.22 6.00 6.57
C THR A 187 19.44 5.65 5.72
N GLY A 188 19.37 5.94 4.43
CA GLY A 188 20.48 5.83 3.49
C GLY A 188 19.99 5.33 2.14
N LYS A 189 20.91 4.86 1.30
CA LYS A 189 20.56 4.14 0.06
C LYS A 189 20.87 2.66 0.22
N ASN A 190 20.02 1.96 0.96
CA ASN A 190 20.26 0.56 1.25
C ASN A 190 19.83 -0.34 0.09
N LEU A 191 20.62 -1.36 -0.20
CA LEU A 191 20.24 -2.47 -1.07
C LEU A 191 19.83 -3.67 -0.20
N ILE A 192 18.56 -4.05 -0.26
CA ILE A 192 17.99 -5.14 0.53
C ILE A 192 17.53 -6.25 -0.43
N ASP A 193 18.30 -7.33 -0.47
CA ASP A 193 18.03 -8.52 -1.26
C ASP A 193 17.49 -9.65 -0.39
N ILE A 194 16.18 -9.89 -0.54
CA ILE A 194 15.44 -10.97 0.13
C ILE A 194 15.08 -12.09 -0.86
N THR A 195 15.85 -12.25 -1.95
CA THR A 195 15.55 -13.18 -3.05
C THR A 195 15.58 -14.65 -2.65
N SER A 196 16.42 -15.01 -1.68
CA SER A 196 16.63 -16.42 -1.31
C SER A 196 15.60 -16.95 -0.31
N GLY A 197 15.04 -16.08 0.53
CA GLY A 197 14.04 -16.45 1.54
C GLY A 197 12.62 -16.25 1.03
N ILE A 198 11.69 -17.06 1.54
CA ILE A 198 10.27 -16.98 1.15
C ILE A 198 9.39 -16.24 2.17
N ARG A 199 9.92 -15.91 3.34
CA ARG A 199 9.18 -15.22 4.41
C ARG A 199 10.08 -14.21 5.10
N ASN A 200 10.22 -13.05 4.47
CA ASN A 200 10.99 -11.95 5.03
C ASN A 200 10.07 -10.77 5.38
N GLN A 201 10.46 -10.03 6.41
CA GLN A 201 9.86 -8.76 6.79
C GLN A 201 10.92 -7.66 6.67
N VAL A 202 10.64 -6.63 5.89
CA VAL A 202 11.55 -5.49 5.70
C VAL A 202 10.86 -4.22 6.18
N ASN A 203 11.54 -3.47 7.04
CA ASN A 203 11.15 -2.13 7.45
C ASN A 203 12.25 -1.19 6.93
N SER A 204 11.86 -0.24 6.10
CA SER A 204 12.78 0.62 5.35
C SER A 204 12.42 2.09 5.56
N GLU A 205 13.46 2.91 5.74
CA GLU A 205 13.37 4.34 5.98
C GLU A 205 14.13 5.12 4.88
N GLY A 206 13.42 5.81 3.99
CA GLY A 206 14.05 6.70 3.00
C GLY A 206 14.24 6.07 1.61
N GLN A 207 15.48 6.04 1.11
CA GLN A 207 15.79 5.81 -0.30
C GLN A 207 16.35 4.41 -0.57
N ASP A 208 15.61 3.38 -0.21
CA ASP A 208 16.10 2.00 -0.31
C ASP A 208 15.64 1.29 -1.58
N THR A 209 16.42 0.30 -2.00
CA THR A 209 16.06 -0.65 -3.06
C THR A 209 15.81 -2.02 -2.45
N ILE A 210 14.60 -2.54 -2.60
CA ILE A 210 14.19 -3.84 -2.04
C ILE A 210 13.83 -4.78 -3.18
N ILE A 211 14.52 -5.92 -3.25
CA ILE A 211 14.29 -6.96 -4.26
C ILE A 211 13.99 -8.29 -3.58
N ALA A 212 13.02 -9.04 -4.11
CA ALA A 212 12.66 -10.36 -3.60
C ALA A 212 12.58 -11.44 -4.67
N SER A 213 12.37 -12.67 -4.18
CA SER A 213 12.11 -13.84 -5.00
C SER A 213 10.92 -13.59 -5.91
N GLN A 214 10.88 -14.21 -7.07
CA GLN A 214 9.68 -14.29 -7.89
C GLN A 214 8.88 -15.57 -7.61
N SER A 215 9.18 -16.27 -6.51
CA SER A 215 8.45 -17.45 -6.07
C SER A 215 6.98 -17.12 -5.77
N SER A 216 6.07 -17.91 -6.31
CA SER A 216 4.62 -17.79 -6.08
C SER A 216 4.18 -18.20 -4.68
N THR A 217 5.05 -18.83 -3.90
CA THR A 217 4.77 -19.25 -2.51
C THR A 217 5.37 -18.31 -1.47
N ALA A 218 6.10 -17.28 -1.90
CA ALA A 218 6.67 -16.31 -0.99
C ALA A 218 5.57 -15.44 -0.35
N GLN A 219 5.79 -15.05 0.90
CA GLN A 219 4.90 -14.24 1.72
C GLN A 219 5.70 -13.08 2.34
N ASN A 220 6.49 -12.39 1.51
CA ASN A 220 7.29 -11.27 1.97
C ASN A 220 6.42 -10.05 2.33
N ARG A 221 6.85 -9.31 3.35
CA ARG A 221 6.19 -8.11 3.84
C ARG A 221 7.17 -6.94 3.85
N VAL A 222 6.73 -5.79 3.37
CA VAL A 222 7.54 -4.57 3.33
C VAL A 222 6.76 -3.44 3.98
N THR A 223 7.42 -2.68 4.85
CA THR A 223 6.91 -1.44 5.42
C THR A 223 7.84 -0.31 5.04
N LEU A 224 7.28 0.71 4.38
CA LEU A 224 8.01 1.88 3.90
C LEU A 224 7.63 3.11 4.73
N SER A 225 8.66 3.87 5.10
CA SER A 225 8.51 5.13 5.82
C SER A 225 9.61 6.12 5.42
N GLY A 226 9.45 7.40 5.76
CA GLY A 226 10.48 8.44 5.55
C GLY A 226 10.68 8.92 4.10
N GLY A 227 10.01 8.33 3.11
CA GLY A 227 10.07 8.76 1.71
C GLY A 227 9.55 10.18 1.47
N ASN A 228 10.16 10.91 0.53
CA ASN A 228 9.77 12.22 0.01
C ASN A 228 10.13 12.34 -1.48
N LYS A 229 9.88 13.51 -2.07
CA LYS A 229 10.05 13.75 -3.52
C LYS A 229 11.47 13.48 -4.03
N ASP A 230 12.48 13.72 -3.21
CA ASP A 230 13.89 13.59 -3.58
C ASP A 230 14.49 12.24 -3.12
N TYR A 231 13.89 11.62 -2.09
CA TYR A 231 14.37 10.40 -1.45
C TYR A 231 13.21 9.42 -1.27
N HIS A 232 13.09 8.42 -2.14
CA HIS A 232 12.00 7.45 -2.08
C HIS A 232 12.50 6.03 -2.35
N ALA A 233 11.80 5.05 -1.79
CA ALA A 233 12.12 3.65 -1.97
C ALA A 233 11.69 3.13 -3.35
N THR A 234 12.38 2.09 -3.79
CA THR A 234 12.02 1.27 -4.95
C THR A 234 11.88 -0.18 -4.49
N VAL A 235 10.70 -0.76 -4.68
CA VAL A 235 10.37 -2.12 -4.22
C VAL A 235 9.96 -2.96 -5.42
N ASN A 236 10.55 -4.14 -5.58
CA ASN A 236 10.15 -5.14 -6.56
C ASN A 236 10.13 -6.53 -5.93
N ILE A 237 8.93 -7.03 -5.64
CA ILE A 237 8.75 -8.24 -4.84
C ILE A 237 7.70 -9.21 -5.42
N ASN A 238 7.65 -10.41 -4.85
CA ASN A 238 6.86 -11.56 -5.28
C ASN A 238 5.34 -11.31 -5.41
N LYS A 239 4.69 -12.28 -6.06
CA LYS A 239 3.25 -12.57 -5.96
C LYS A 239 2.81 -12.79 -4.51
N GLY A 240 1.61 -12.36 -4.13
CA GLY A 240 1.05 -12.57 -2.79
C GLY A 240 1.79 -11.80 -1.69
N ALA A 241 2.53 -10.75 -2.06
CA ALA A 241 3.23 -9.91 -1.12
C ALA A 241 2.29 -8.91 -0.43
N SER A 242 2.77 -8.35 0.68
CA SER A 242 2.09 -7.26 1.38
C SER A 242 3.03 -6.09 1.57
N VAL A 243 2.58 -4.90 1.15
CA VAL A 243 3.33 -3.65 1.32
C VAL A 243 2.48 -2.65 2.10
N SER A 244 3.03 -2.06 3.14
CA SER A 244 2.45 -0.92 3.84
C SER A 244 3.33 0.30 3.58
N ASP A 245 2.83 1.23 2.76
CA ASP A 245 3.51 2.48 2.44
C ASP A 245 2.88 3.64 3.20
N THR A 246 3.61 4.12 4.21
CA THR A 246 3.17 5.22 5.08
C THR A 246 3.82 6.56 4.69
N SER A 247 4.41 6.64 3.50
CA SER A 247 5.26 7.75 3.08
C SER A 247 4.95 8.24 1.67
N PHE A 248 5.90 8.94 1.04
CA PHE A 248 5.66 9.69 -0.19
C PHE A 248 6.54 9.20 -1.35
N TYR A 249 6.01 9.26 -2.57
CA TYR A 249 6.73 9.08 -3.84
C TYR A 249 7.37 7.71 -4.08
N ASN A 250 7.11 6.70 -3.25
CA ASN A 250 7.68 5.38 -3.43
C ASN A 250 7.20 4.70 -4.73
N VAL A 251 8.08 3.89 -5.29
CA VAL A 251 7.80 3.08 -6.47
C VAL A 251 7.74 1.63 -6.03
N VAL A 252 6.57 1.01 -6.16
CA VAL A 252 6.32 -0.34 -5.65
C VAL A 252 5.76 -1.21 -6.76
N THR A 253 6.46 -2.28 -7.07
CA THR A 253 6.02 -3.36 -7.96
C THR A 253 5.86 -4.63 -7.15
N VAL A 254 4.68 -5.24 -7.24
CA VAL A 254 4.34 -6.53 -6.62
C VAL A 254 3.79 -7.46 -7.70
N GLY A 255 3.93 -8.77 -7.50
CA GLY A 255 3.23 -9.74 -8.35
C GLY A 255 1.72 -9.78 -8.07
N GLY A 256 0.98 -10.62 -8.82
CA GLY A 256 -0.46 -10.81 -8.64
C GLY A 256 -0.90 -11.26 -7.24
N GLY A 257 -2.18 -11.11 -6.92
CA GLY A 257 -2.76 -11.50 -5.62
C GLY A 257 -2.15 -10.78 -4.41
N SER A 258 -1.48 -9.65 -4.62
CA SER A 258 -0.78 -8.91 -3.57
C SER A 258 -1.67 -7.84 -2.94
N THR A 259 -1.26 -7.34 -1.77
CA THR A 259 -1.96 -6.27 -1.05
C THR A 259 -1.04 -5.08 -0.82
N ILE A 260 -1.51 -3.87 -1.11
CA ILE A 260 -0.79 -2.61 -0.83
C ILE A 260 -1.68 -1.68 0.01
N GLU A 261 -1.16 -1.18 1.12
CA GLU A 261 -1.67 0.04 1.75
C GLU A 261 -0.88 1.22 1.16
N GLY A 262 -1.56 2.05 0.38
CA GLY A 262 -0.94 3.10 -0.43
C GLY A 262 -0.68 4.39 0.34
N GLY A 263 0.51 4.94 0.16
CA GLY A 263 0.94 6.24 0.63
C GLY A 263 0.51 7.39 -0.28
N THR A 264 1.31 8.45 -0.33
CA THR A 264 0.98 9.68 -1.07
C THR A 264 1.92 9.88 -2.26
N TYR A 265 1.39 10.27 -3.43
CA TYR A 265 2.16 10.40 -4.68
C TYR A 265 2.93 9.14 -5.09
N GLY A 266 2.48 7.96 -4.67
CA GLY A 266 3.14 6.70 -4.97
C GLY A 266 2.86 6.21 -6.40
N ASN A 267 3.76 5.36 -6.89
CA ASN A 267 3.57 4.62 -8.14
C ASN A 267 3.51 3.12 -7.83
N TYR A 268 2.31 2.56 -7.92
CA TYR A 268 2.02 1.18 -7.53
C TYR A 268 1.70 0.34 -8.77
N THR A 269 2.43 -0.77 -8.93
CA THR A 269 2.24 -1.72 -10.03
C THR A 269 1.96 -3.11 -9.49
N PHE A 270 0.82 -3.68 -9.88
CA PHE A 270 0.45 -5.08 -9.65
C PHE A 270 0.63 -5.88 -10.95
N ASP A 271 1.72 -6.65 -11.03
CA ASP A 271 2.02 -7.51 -12.17
C ASP A 271 1.42 -8.92 -11.98
N GLY A 272 0.16 -9.07 -12.37
CA GLY A 272 -0.66 -10.26 -12.11
C GLY A 272 -1.47 -10.75 -13.30
N SER A 273 -1.02 -10.53 -14.54
CA SER A 273 -1.79 -10.83 -15.77
C SER A 273 -2.40 -12.24 -15.86
N ASN A 274 -1.75 -13.24 -15.24
CA ASN A 274 -2.21 -14.63 -15.22
C ASN A 274 -2.56 -15.13 -13.80
N ASP A 275 -2.92 -14.21 -12.91
CA ASP A 275 -3.28 -14.54 -11.54
C ASP A 275 -4.80 -14.57 -11.38
N SER A 276 -5.33 -15.68 -10.85
CA SER A 276 -6.74 -15.77 -10.47
C SER A 276 -7.06 -15.03 -9.16
N ASN A 277 -6.03 -14.67 -8.38
CA ASN A 277 -6.20 -13.96 -7.14
C ASN A 277 -6.29 -12.45 -7.41
N MET A 278 -7.32 -11.83 -6.85
CA MET A 278 -7.55 -10.39 -6.92
C MET A 278 -6.42 -9.62 -6.23
N ASN A 279 -5.97 -8.53 -6.86
CA ASN A 279 -5.07 -7.57 -6.22
C ASN A 279 -5.88 -6.63 -5.34
N HIS A 280 -5.34 -6.29 -4.17
CA HIS A 280 -6.01 -5.40 -3.22
C HIS A 280 -5.15 -4.17 -2.94
N MET A 281 -5.78 -3.00 -2.97
CA MET A 281 -5.17 -1.77 -2.49
C MET A 281 -6.11 -1.03 -1.55
N ALA A 282 -5.57 -0.54 -0.44
CA ALA A 282 -6.26 0.37 0.47
C ALA A 282 -5.58 1.74 0.44
N GLY A 283 -6.36 2.82 0.38
CA GLY A 283 -5.82 4.18 0.38
C GLY A 283 -5.12 4.54 -0.94
N GLY A 284 -3.99 5.23 -0.82
CA GLY A 284 -3.37 5.94 -1.94
C GLY A 284 -3.96 7.33 -2.11
N LEU A 285 -3.12 8.36 -1.97
CA LEU A 285 -3.48 9.75 -2.24
C LEU A 285 -2.68 10.27 -3.43
N SER A 286 -3.34 10.83 -4.44
CA SER A 286 -2.66 11.43 -5.61
C SER A 286 -1.66 10.49 -6.28
N SER A 287 -1.97 9.19 -6.29
CA SER A 287 -1.07 8.12 -6.71
C SER A 287 -1.41 7.60 -8.10
N THR A 288 -0.43 6.99 -8.76
CA THR A 288 -0.62 6.25 -10.00
C THR A 288 -0.64 4.76 -9.69
N ILE A 289 -1.68 4.07 -10.16
CA ILE A 289 -1.92 2.65 -9.88
C ILE A 289 -2.09 1.92 -11.21
N GLN A 290 -1.30 0.87 -11.40
CA GLN A 290 -1.33 0.01 -12.58
C GLN A 290 -1.54 -1.43 -12.16
N ALA A 291 -2.46 -2.14 -12.82
CA ALA A 291 -2.67 -3.56 -12.58
C ALA A 291 -2.89 -4.30 -13.90
N THR A 292 -2.10 -5.34 -14.13
CA THR A 292 -2.31 -6.25 -15.27
C THR A 292 -3.34 -7.35 -14.97
N GLY A 293 -3.62 -7.60 -13.68
CA GLY A 293 -4.67 -8.48 -13.16
C GLY A 293 -5.94 -7.75 -12.72
N ASP A 294 -6.90 -8.48 -12.16
CA ASP A 294 -8.06 -7.91 -11.47
C ASP A 294 -7.60 -7.08 -10.26
N LEU A 295 -8.26 -5.94 -10.03
CA LEU A 295 -7.89 -4.98 -9.00
C LEU A 295 -9.11 -4.51 -8.19
N GLN A 296 -8.98 -4.56 -6.87
CA GLN A 296 -9.85 -3.86 -5.94
C GLN A 296 -9.09 -2.74 -5.24
N ILE A 297 -9.66 -1.54 -5.23
CA ILE A 297 -9.18 -0.40 -4.45
C ILE A 297 -10.26 0.04 -3.48
N VAL A 298 -9.88 0.25 -2.22
CA VAL A 298 -10.76 0.75 -1.16
C VAL A 298 -10.21 2.07 -0.63
N GLN A 299 -11.06 3.09 -0.49
CA GLN A 299 -10.70 4.41 0.10
C GLN A 299 -9.56 5.15 -0.63
N GLY A 300 -9.43 4.97 -1.95
CA GLY A 300 -8.49 5.75 -2.75
C GLY A 300 -8.91 7.22 -2.90
N ASP A 301 -7.95 8.13 -2.91
CA ASP A 301 -8.19 9.58 -3.04
C ASP A 301 -7.38 10.17 -4.20
N SER A 302 -8.09 10.77 -5.16
CA SER A 302 -7.50 11.55 -6.25
C SER A 302 -6.47 10.77 -7.09
N ASN A 303 -6.73 9.49 -7.35
CA ASN A 303 -5.78 8.60 -8.00
C ASN A 303 -5.97 8.51 -9.52
N THR A 304 -4.91 8.12 -10.22
CA THR A 304 -4.98 7.65 -11.62
C THR A 304 -4.81 6.13 -11.64
N ILE A 305 -5.83 5.42 -12.11
CA ILE A 305 -5.93 3.96 -12.07
C ILE A 305 -5.97 3.41 -13.50
N ASN A 306 -5.10 2.45 -13.81
CA ASN A 306 -5.10 1.71 -15.06
C ASN A 306 -5.17 0.21 -14.76
N ALA A 307 -6.35 -0.38 -14.92
CA ALA A 307 -6.57 -1.82 -14.74
C ALA A 307 -6.76 -2.48 -16.12
N SER A 308 -5.90 -3.44 -16.47
CA SER A 308 -6.06 -4.19 -17.73
C SER A 308 -7.20 -5.21 -17.68
N GLN A 309 -7.73 -5.52 -16.50
CA GLN A 309 -8.86 -6.42 -16.29
C GLN A 309 -9.92 -5.72 -15.43
N SER A 310 -10.66 -6.45 -14.61
CA SER A 310 -11.77 -5.91 -13.83
C SER A 310 -11.27 -4.96 -12.74
N LEU A 311 -12.06 -3.92 -12.49
CA LEU A 311 -11.80 -2.93 -11.45
C LEU A 311 -12.98 -2.83 -10.49
N THR A 312 -12.71 -3.00 -9.21
CA THR A 312 -13.63 -2.67 -8.12
C THR A 312 -13.09 -1.47 -7.34
N PHE A 313 -13.81 -0.35 -7.33
CA PHE A 313 -13.43 0.88 -6.63
C PHE A 313 -14.46 1.22 -5.56
N LEU A 314 -14.07 1.17 -4.29
CA LEU A 314 -14.99 1.27 -3.14
C LEU A 314 -14.64 2.46 -2.25
N ASN A 315 -15.65 3.28 -1.93
CA ASN A 315 -15.58 4.38 -0.96
C ASN A 315 -14.43 5.36 -1.23
N GLY A 316 -14.07 5.55 -2.51
CA GLY A 316 -13.02 6.48 -2.89
C GLY A 316 -13.56 7.90 -3.07
N LYS A 317 -12.66 8.89 -3.05
CA LYS A 317 -13.00 10.32 -3.09
C LYS A 317 -12.04 11.11 -3.97
N GLY A 318 -12.27 12.42 -4.05
CA GLY A 318 -11.42 13.34 -4.79
C GLY A 318 -11.49 13.11 -6.30
N ASN A 319 -10.50 13.64 -7.04
CA ASN A 319 -10.49 13.59 -8.50
C ASN A 319 -9.84 12.30 -8.98
N THR A 320 -10.62 11.23 -9.11
CA THR A 320 -10.11 9.90 -9.49
C THR A 320 -10.40 9.63 -10.96
N LEU A 321 -9.38 9.24 -11.71
CA LEU A 321 -9.48 8.74 -13.09
C LEU A 321 -9.23 7.23 -13.09
N ALA A 322 -10.14 6.47 -13.69
CA ALA A 322 -9.98 5.03 -13.85
C ALA A 322 -10.19 4.58 -15.29
N ASN A 323 -9.23 3.82 -15.80
CA ASN A 323 -9.31 3.11 -17.07
C ASN A 323 -9.36 1.61 -16.80
N THR A 324 -10.37 0.91 -17.36
CA THR A 324 -10.55 -0.54 -17.19
C THR A 324 -11.04 -1.22 -18.47
N GLN A 325 -10.59 -2.45 -18.71
CA GLN A 325 -11.00 -3.27 -19.85
C GLN A 325 -11.86 -4.49 -19.46
N GLY A 326 -12.02 -4.75 -18.16
CA GLY A 326 -12.92 -5.79 -17.64
C GLY A 326 -14.20 -5.19 -17.06
N GLN A 327 -14.81 -5.90 -16.13
CA GLN A 327 -15.96 -5.40 -15.38
C GLN A 327 -15.56 -4.20 -14.50
N ALA A 328 -16.32 -3.10 -14.61
CA ALA A 328 -16.17 -1.93 -13.75
C ALA A 328 -17.25 -1.93 -12.65
N LEU A 329 -16.82 -1.96 -11.39
CA LEU A 329 -17.69 -1.83 -10.22
C LEU A 329 -17.23 -0.64 -9.37
N GLY A 330 -18.09 0.35 -9.18
CA GLY A 330 -17.79 1.56 -8.43
C GLY A 330 -18.82 1.82 -7.34
N PHE A 331 -18.35 2.08 -6.12
CA PHE A 331 -19.15 2.64 -5.03
C PHE A 331 -18.49 3.93 -4.59
N GLY A 332 -19.21 5.04 -4.78
CA GLY A 332 -18.71 6.37 -4.47
C GLY A 332 -18.64 6.66 -2.98
N ALA A 333 -18.13 7.84 -2.64
CA ALA A 333 -18.23 8.47 -1.33
C ALA A 333 -18.32 9.99 -1.53
N ASN A 334 -18.72 10.72 -0.49
CA ASN A 334 -18.81 12.17 -0.52
C ASN A 334 -17.55 12.83 -1.11
N GLU A 335 -17.74 13.79 -2.00
CA GLU A 335 -16.69 14.54 -2.73
C GLU A 335 -15.95 13.74 -3.80
N LEU A 336 -16.48 12.60 -4.23
CA LEU A 336 -15.93 11.86 -5.37
C LEU A 336 -16.24 12.57 -6.69
N ASN A 337 -15.19 12.91 -7.43
CA ASN A 337 -15.27 13.25 -8.85
C ASN A 337 -14.59 12.12 -9.64
N TYR A 338 -15.40 11.15 -10.10
CA TYR A 338 -14.92 9.95 -10.75
C TYR A 338 -15.03 10.05 -12.27
N THR A 339 -13.89 9.96 -12.97
CA THR A 339 -13.87 9.76 -14.43
C THR A 339 -13.60 8.28 -14.71
N LEU A 340 -14.54 7.61 -15.37
CA LEU A 340 -14.46 6.19 -15.68
C LEU A 340 -14.43 5.97 -17.20
N ASN A 341 -13.39 5.30 -17.67
CA ASN A 341 -13.27 4.84 -19.05
C ASN A 341 -13.24 3.30 -19.06
N ALA A 342 -14.43 2.70 -19.15
CA ALA A 342 -14.61 1.26 -19.28
C ALA A 342 -14.78 0.89 -20.77
N THR A 343 -13.80 0.18 -21.32
CA THR A 343 -13.71 -0.12 -22.77
C THR A 343 -13.80 -1.61 -23.12
N GLY A 344 -14.08 -2.45 -22.12
CA GLY A 344 -14.23 -3.89 -22.26
C GLY A 344 -15.50 -4.32 -23.00
N ASN A 345 -15.89 -5.57 -22.78
CA ASN A 345 -17.19 -6.10 -23.21
C ASN A 345 -18.17 -6.29 -22.04
N ASP A 346 -17.70 -6.14 -20.81
CA ASP A 346 -18.48 -6.36 -19.60
C ASP A 346 -19.20 -5.09 -19.18
N ALA A 347 -20.48 -5.21 -18.84
CA ALA A 347 -21.25 -4.11 -18.30
C ALA A 347 -20.68 -3.63 -16.96
N GLY A 348 -20.78 -2.34 -16.71
CA GLY A 348 -20.35 -1.72 -15.45
C GLY A 348 -21.51 -1.38 -14.51
N LEU A 349 -21.18 -1.22 -13.23
CA LEU A 349 -22.08 -0.73 -12.20
C LEU A 349 -21.40 0.40 -11.44
N PHE A 350 -22.07 1.53 -11.31
CA PHE A 350 -21.70 2.59 -10.39
C PHE A 350 -22.86 2.88 -9.45
N VAL A 351 -22.57 2.98 -8.15
CA VAL A 351 -23.53 3.36 -7.12
C VAL A 351 -22.97 4.57 -6.37
N ALA A 352 -23.69 5.68 -6.43
CA ALA A 352 -23.42 6.85 -5.60
C ALA A 352 -23.85 6.58 -4.16
N ASP A 353 -23.05 7.07 -3.21
CA ASP A 353 -23.31 6.98 -1.78
C ASP A 353 -23.88 8.31 -1.25
N ALA A 354 -23.76 8.60 0.04
CA ALA A 354 -24.10 9.89 0.61
C ALA A 354 -23.03 10.95 0.31
N GLY A 355 -23.46 12.07 -0.27
CA GLY A 355 -22.61 13.24 -0.48
C GLY A 355 -22.89 13.97 -1.78
N ASN A 356 -21.95 14.81 -2.20
CA ASN A 356 -21.93 15.30 -3.58
C ASN A 356 -20.93 14.46 -4.38
N GLU A 357 -21.40 13.83 -5.45
CA GLU A 357 -20.58 12.98 -6.31
C GLU A 357 -20.80 13.32 -7.79
N THR A 358 -19.75 13.14 -8.57
CA THR A 358 -19.80 13.21 -10.03
C THR A 358 -19.25 11.92 -10.62
N LEU A 359 -19.99 11.30 -11.53
CA LEU A 359 -19.52 10.28 -12.44
C LEU A 359 -19.44 10.86 -13.85
N ASN A 360 -18.25 10.88 -14.45
CA ASN A 360 -18.06 11.14 -15.87
C ASN A 360 -17.60 9.86 -16.56
N ALA A 361 -18.54 9.17 -17.20
CA ALA A 361 -18.26 7.96 -17.98
C ALA A 361 -18.30 8.19 -19.49
N SER A 362 -18.18 9.44 -19.96
CA SER A 362 -18.23 9.77 -21.40
C SER A 362 -17.18 9.06 -22.27
N GLY A 363 -16.08 8.57 -21.69
CA GLY A 363 -15.07 7.76 -22.38
C GLY A 363 -15.33 6.25 -22.34
N SER A 364 -16.40 5.80 -21.68
CA SER A 364 -16.79 4.38 -21.62
C SER A 364 -17.55 3.97 -22.87
N THR A 365 -17.32 2.73 -23.33
CA THR A 365 -17.99 2.14 -24.50
C THR A 365 -18.91 0.98 -24.15
N VAL A 366 -18.92 0.55 -22.90
CA VAL A 366 -19.82 -0.47 -22.36
C VAL A 366 -21.07 0.16 -21.79
N GLY A 367 -22.16 -0.60 -21.70
CA GLY A 367 -23.35 -0.17 -20.97
C GLY A 367 -23.08 -0.15 -19.46
N LEU A 368 -23.52 0.90 -18.80
CA LEU A 368 -23.37 1.14 -17.37
C LEU A 368 -24.73 1.20 -16.69
N SER A 369 -24.84 0.51 -15.55
CA SER A 369 -25.91 0.76 -14.59
C SER A 369 -25.42 1.76 -13.55
N ILE A 370 -26.04 2.93 -13.49
CA ILE A 370 -25.64 4.05 -12.65
C ILE A 370 -26.77 4.35 -11.68
N TYR A 371 -26.52 4.17 -10.40
CA TYR A 371 -27.49 4.44 -9.34
C TYR A 371 -27.09 5.72 -8.61
N ALA A 372 -27.99 6.70 -8.58
CA ALA A 372 -27.88 7.87 -7.72
C ALA A 372 -28.08 7.50 -6.24
N ASN A 373 -27.86 8.46 -5.34
CA ASN A 373 -27.92 8.27 -3.88
C ASN A 373 -29.24 7.62 -3.43
N THR A 374 -29.15 6.45 -2.82
CA THR A 374 -30.31 5.68 -2.30
C THR A 374 -30.49 5.80 -0.78
N ILE A 375 -29.66 6.61 -0.10
CA ILE A 375 -29.71 6.76 1.36
C ILE A 375 -30.83 7.72 1.77
N VAL A 376 -31.82 7.15 2.46
CA VAL A 376 -32.93 7.89 3.08
C VAL A 376 -32.39 8.97 4.03
N GLY A 377 -32.80 10.23 3.82
CA GLY A 377 -32.33 11.38 4.59
C GLY A 377 -31.19 12.18 3.95
N GLY A 378 -30.74 11.80 2.74
CA GLY A 378 -29.77 12.53 1.92
C GLY A 378 -30.26 13.87 1.33
N GLY A 379 -31.21 14.55 1.97
CA GLY A 379 -31.72 15.83 1.49
C GLY A 379 -30.59 16.84 1.26
N GLY A 380 -30.46 17.37 0.04
CA GLY A 380 -29.43 18.35 -0.33
C GLY A 380 -28.19 17.78 -1.03
N THR A 381 -28.10 16.46 -1.24
CA THR A 381 -27.04 15.86 -2.07
C THR A 381 -27.26 16.17 -3.55
N ASN A 382 -26.17 16.34 -4.29
CA ASN A 382 -26.20 16.49 -5.74
C ASN A 382 -25.33 15.42 -6.38
N PHE A 383 -25.96 14.59 -7.21
CA PHE A 383 -25.26 13.61 -8.03
C PHE A 383 -25.28 14.04 -9.50
N VAL A 384 -24.13 14.03 -10.15
CA VAL A 384 -24.02 14.31 -11.59
C VAL A 384 -23.48 13.07 -12.27
N ALA A 385 -24.18 12.56 -13.29
CA ALA A 385 -23.72 11.44 -14.07
C ALA A 385 -23.78 11.73 -15.57
N THR A 386 -22.70 11.37 -16.25
CA THR A 386 -22.63 11.32 -17.71
C THR A 386 -22.30 9.89 -18.12
N GLY A 387 -23.15 9.29 -18.94
CA GLY A 387 -22.95 7.98 -19.56
C GLY A 387 -21.98 8.02 -20.73
N GLY A 388 -21.75 6.85 -21.32
CA GLY A 388 -20.80 6.61 -22.39
C GLY A 388 -21.45 6.49 -23.76
N SER A 389 -20.91 5.61 -24.60
CA SER A 389 -21.52 5.21 -25.87
C SER A 389 -22.27 3.87 -25.83
N GLY A 390 -22.24 3.19 -24.69
CA GLY A 390 -23.06 2.03 -24.43
C GLY A 390 -24.52 2.39 -24.18
N ASN A 391 -25.37 1.37 -24.03
CA ASN A 391 -26.75 1.57 -23.59
C ASN A 391 -26.75 1.64 -22.06
N ASP A 392 -26.88 2.85 -21.51
CA ASP A 392 -26.76 3.08 -20.08
C ASP A 392 -28.13 3.11 -19.39
N VAL A 393 -28.14 2.73 -18.12
CA VAL A 393 -29.29 2.81 -17.22
C VAL A 393 -28.93 3.76 -16.08
N MET A 394 -29.65 4.87 -15.98
CA MET A 394 -29.46 5.88 -14.94
C MET A 394 -30.66 5.88 -14.02
N VAL A 395 -30.45 5.44 -12.79
CA VAL A 395 -31.48 5.28 -11.77
C VAL A 395 -31.45 6.48 -10.85
N GLY A 396 -32.54 7.25 -10.86
CA GLY A 396 -32.78 8.31 -9.91
C GLY A 396 -32.86 7.77 -8.48
N GLY A 397 -32.52 8.63 -7.54
CA GLY A 397 -32.57 8.33 -6.11
C GLY A 397 -33.04 9.56 -5.33
N THR A 398 -32.73 9.58 -4.05
CA THR A 398 -32.98 10.73 -3.18
C THR A 398 -32.06 11.91 -3.53
N GLY A 399 -32.52 13.13 -3.23
CA GLY A 399 -31.76 14.35 -3.52
C GLY A 399 -31.79 14.77 -5.00
N ASN A 400 -30.89 15.67 -5.38
CA ASN A 400 -30.86 16.20 -6.75
C ASN A 400 -29.94 15.36 -7.64
N SER A 401 -30.37 15.07 -8.85
CA SER A 401 -29.55 14.38 -9.86
C SER A 401 -29.51 15.15 -11.18
N THR A 402 -28.36 15.14 -11.85
CA THR A 402 -28.24 15.60 -13.24
C THR A 402 -27.69 14.48 -14.09
N PHE A 403 -28.45 14.06 -15.10
CA PHE A 403 -28.14 12.93 -15.97
C PHE A 403 -27.94 13.38 -17.41
N THR A 404 -26.88 12.85 -18.03
CA THR A 404 -26.61 12.94 -19.46
C THR A 404 -26.35 11.53 -19.96
N GLY A 405 -27.27 10.95 -20.72
CA GLY A 405 -27.22 9.57 -21.22
C GLY A 405 -25.97 9.26 -22.02
N GLY A 406 -25.52 10.21 -22.86
CA GLY A 406 -24.48 9.98 -23.84
C GLY A 406 -25.07 9.40 -25.13
N ALA A 407 -24.25 8.68 -25.89
CA ALA A 407 -24.75 7.95 -27.07
C ALA A 407 -25.43 6.64 -26.63
N GLY A 408 -25.96 5.87 -27.58
CA GLY A 408 -26.69 4.64 -27.27
C GLY A 408 -28.16 4.88 -26.88
N ASP A 409 -28.86 3.77 -26.61
CA ASP A 409 -30.25 3.77 -26.21
C ASP A 409 -30.33 3.70 -24.67
N ASN A 410 -30.51 4.86 -24.04
CA ASN A 410 -30.39 5.04 -22.60
C ASN A 410 -31.74 4.98 -21.87
N PHE A 411 -31.72 4.49 -20.64
CA PHE A 411 -32.88 4.44 -19.75
C PHE A 411 -32.68 5.35 -18.54
N PHE A 412 -33.60 6.29 -18.33
CA PHE A 412 -33.68 7.11 -17.11
C PHE A 412 -34.79 6.55 -16.22
N MET A 413 -34.42 5.81 -15.18
CA MET A 413 -35.34 5.06 -14.33
C MET A 413 -35.62 5.76 -13.01
N PHE A 414 -36.88 5.79 -12.61
CA PHE A 414 -37.34 6.33 -11.34
C PHE A 414 -38.30 5.35 -10.67
N ASP A 415 -38.07 5.07 -9.40
CA ASP A 415 -38.96 4.26 -8.58
C ASP A 415 -39.55 5.13 -7.48
N LYS A 416 -40.88 5.12 -7.34
CA LYS A 416 -41.56 5.89 -6.30
C LYS A 416 -40.98 5.66 -4.90
N ASN A 417 -40.52 4.44 -4.59
CA ASN A 417 -40.06 4.06 -3.27
C ASN A 417 -38.62 4.50 -2.96
N ASN A 418 -37.86 4.97 -3.95
CA ASN A 418 -36.44 5.36 -3.77
C ASN A 418 -36.13 6.80 -4.25
N SER A 419 -37.10 7.49 -4.83
CA SER A 419 -36.95 8.81 -5.44
C SER A 419 -37.74 9.88 -4.65
N GLU A 420 -37.77 9.83 -3.33
CA GLU A 420 -38.52 10.81 -2.53
C GLU A 420 -37.78 12.17 -2.43
N ASP A 421 -38.54 13.26 -2.52
CA ASP A 421 -38.14 14.65 -2.26
C ASP A 421 -36.93 15.20 -3.07
N GLY A 422 -36.70 14.66 -4.27
CA GLY A 422 -35.61 15.03 -5.16
C GLY A 422 -36.00 15.80 -6.42
N LYS A 423 -34.99 16.30 -7.14
CA LYS A 423 -35.15 16.88 -8.49
C LYS A 423 -34.15 16.25 -9.44
N THR A 424 -34.61 15.76 -10.58
CA THR A 424 -33.72 15.24 -11.62
C THR A 424 -33.79 16.10 -12.87
N LEU A 425 -32.63 16.49 -13.38
CA LEU A 425 -32.46 17.12 -14.68
C LEU A 425 -31.90 16.09 -15.66
N ILE A 426 -32.58 15.86 -16.77
CA ILE A 426 -32.10 15.04 -17.89
C ILE A 426 -31.70 16.00 -19.02
N LYS A 427 -30.45 15.96 -19.47
CA LYS A 427 -29.87 17.00 -20.34
C LYS A 427 -29.92 16.72 -21.85
N ASP A 428 -29.91 15.45 -22.24
CA ASP A 428 -29.71 15.02 -23.64
C ASP A 428 -30.82 14.07 -24.11
N PHE A 429 -32.00 14.20 -23.54
CA PHE A 429 -33.18 13.51 -24.05
C PHE A 429 -33.60 14.16 -25.36
N SER A 430 -33.89 13.34 -26.38
CA SER A 430 -34.46 13.84 -27.64
C SER A 430 -35.77 13.15 -27.94
N HIS A 431 -36.73 13.91 -28.45
CA HIS A 431 -37.98 13.38 -29.00
C HIS A 431 -37.82 12.84 -30.43
N THR A 432 -36.68 13.10 -31.08
CA THR A 432 -36.35 12.62 -32.43
C THR A 432 -34.92 12.05 -32.47
N GLY A 433 -34.75 10.84 -33.01
CA GLY A 433 -33.42 10.30 -33.33
C GLY A 433 -32.66 9.57 -32.19
N SER A 434 -33.15 9.57 -30.96
CA SER A 434 -32.68 8.69 -29.87
C SER A 434 -33.80 7.75 -29.42
N ASN A 435 -33.52 6.48 -29.10
CA ASN A 435 -34.52 5.61 -28.45
C ASN A 435 -34.44 5.66 -26.92
N ASN A 436 -33.96 6.77 -26.36
CA ASN A 436 -33.92 6.99 -24.93
C ASN A 436 -35.33 6.87 -24.33
N LYS A 437 -35.43 6.25 -23.16
CA LYS A 437 -36.71 6.07 -22.45
C LYS A 437 -36.65 6.58 -21.02
N ILE A 438 -37.80 7.05 -20.53
CA ILE A 438 -38.00 7.36 -19.11
C ILE A 438 -38.84 6.24 -18.49
N ALA A 439 -38.27 5.48 -17.56
CA ALA A 439 -38.97 4.42 -16.86
C ALA A 439 -39.52 4.93 -15.51
N LEU A 440 -40.83 4.81 -15.31
CA LEU A 440 -41.55 5.23 -14.10
C LEU A 440 -42.18 4.00 -13.43
N TYR A 441 -41.55 3.51 -12.38
CA TYR A 441 -41.97 2.31 -11.65
C TYR A 441 -42.64 2.64 -10.32
N ASN A 442 -43.67 1.86 -9.96
CA ASN A 442 -44.42 1.97 -8.70
C ASN A 442 -45.22 3.28 -8.51
N PHE A 443 -45.36 4.09 -9.55
CA PHE A 443 -46.22 5.28 -9.54
C PHE A 443 -47.71 4.95 -9.74
N GLY A 444 -48.04 3.68 -10.01
CA GLY A 444 -49.41 3.25 -10.28
C GLY A 444 -49.93 3.68 -11.66
N LEU A 445 -49.02 4.04 -12.57
CA LEU A 445 -49.33 4.52 -13.91
C LEU A 445 -49.55 3.35 -14.89
N ASP A 446 -50.56 3.52 -15.72
CA ASP A 446 -50.78 2.81 -16.98
C ASP A 446 -50.69 3.80 -18.16
N SER A 447 -50.91 3.36 -19.40
CA SER A 447 -50.81 4.25 -20.57
C SER A 447 -51.80 5.42 -20.53
N ASP A 448 -53.02 5.21 -20.01
CA ASP A 448 -54.05 6.25 -19.94
C ASP A 448 -53.70 7.32 -18.90
N SER A 449 -53.32 6.88 -17.70
CA SER A 449 -52.94 7.78 -16.60
C SER A 449 -51.60 8.47 -16.85
N LEU A 450 -50.68 7.84 -17.59
CA LEU A 450 -49.48 8.52 -18.08
C LEU A 450 -49.83 9.61 -19.10
N ALA A 451 -50.75 9.35 -20.04
CA ALA A 451 -51.20 10.37 -20.97
C ALA A 451 -51.83 11.57 -20.24
N GLU A 452 -52.59 11.31 -19.17
CA GLU A 452 -53.16 12.36 -18.32
C GLU A 452 -52.08 13.12 -17.53
N LEU A 453 -51.05 12.45 -17.00
CA LEU A 453 -49.89 13.09 -16.37
C LEU A 453 -49.23 14.07 -17.36
N LEU A 454 -48.96 13.63 -18.59
CA LEU A 454 -48.34 14.47 -19.62
C LEU A 454 -49.22 15.68 -19.95
N ARG A 455 -50.55 15.51 -20.07
CA ARG A 455 -51.47 16.63 -20.33
C ARG A 455 -51.51 17.69 -19.23
N ASN A 456 -51.30 17.26 -17.99
CA ASN A 456 -51.29 18.14 -16.81
C ASN A 456 -49.90 18.69 -16.48
N SER A 457 -48.86 18.22 -17.16
CA SER A 457 -47.48 18.72 -17.00
C SER A 457 -47.30 20.07 -17.69
N GLN A 458 -46.31 20.84 -17.26
CA GLN A 458 -46.06 22.20 -17.77
C GLN A 458 -44.61 22.35 -18.23
N ASN A 459 -44.39 23.30 -19.14
CA ASN A 459 -43.04 23.74 -19.46
C ASN A 459 -42.59 24.78 -18.42
N ASN A 460 -41.30 24.78 -18.08
CA ASN A 460 -40.69 25.88 -17.32
C ASN A 460 -40.46 27.12 -18.21
N ASP A 461 -39.90 28.19 -17.63
CA ASP A 461 -39.60 29.44 -18.34
C ASP A 461 -38.59 29.29 -19.51
N LYS A 462 -37.83 28.19 -19.53
CA LYS A 462 -36.88 27.85 -20.60
C LYS A 462 -37.51 27.00 -21.70
N GLY A 463 -38.75 26.55 -21.53
CA GLY A 463 -39.43 25.66 -22.46
C GLY A 463 -39.20 24.16 -22.17
N ASP A 464 -38.50 23.81 -21.09
CA ASP A 464 -38.22 22.42 -20.72
C ASP A 464 -39.46 21.78 -20.08
N ALA A 465 -39.73 20.52 -20.41
CA ALA A 465 -40.82 19.76 -19.83
C ALA A 465 -40.54 19.47 -18.35
N VAL A 466 -41.53 19.71 -17.50
CA VAL A 466 -41.46 19.45 -16.06
C VAL A 466 -42.56 18.48 -15.67
N LEU A 467 -42.16 17.26 -15.28
CA LEU A 467 -43.03 16.19 -14.81
C LEU A 467 -42.98 16.15 -13.27
N ASN A 468 -44.13 16.27 -12.63
CA ASN A 468 -44.23 16.26 -11.18
C ASN A 468 -44.82 14.91 -10.71
N LEU A 469 -44.02 14.16 -9.94
CA LEU A 469 -44.26 12.76 -9.60
C LEU A 469 -44.28 12.58 -8.08
N ASN A 470 -45.35 13.02 -7.42
CA ASN A 470 -45.64 12.77 -6.00
C ASN A 470 -44.41 12.92 -5.06
N GLY A 471 -43.71 14.05 -5.13
CA GLY A 471 -42.54 14.34 -4.30
C GLY A 471 -41.23 14.45 -5.09
N HIS A 472 -41.16 13.87 -6.29
CA HIS A 472 -40.02 14.03 -7.21
C HIS A 472 -40.39 14.90 -8.40
N THR A 473 -39.46 15.74 -8.86
CA THR A 473 -39.63 16.49 -10.12
C THR A 473 -38.59 16.05 -11.14
N ILE A 474 -39.04 15.69 -12.34
CA ILE A 474 -38.17 15.42 -13.49
C ILE A 474 -38.29 16.60 -14.46
N THR A 475 -37.16 17.21 -14.80
CA THR A 475 -37.04 18.22 -15.86
C THR A 475 -36.28 17.61 -17.03
N VAL A 476 -36.85 17.72 -18.23
CA VAL A 476 -36.24 17.25 -19.48
C VAL A 476 -35.77 18.45 -20.29
N GLU A 477 -34.47 18.73 -20.25
CA GLU A 477 -33.86 19.91 -20.87
C GLU A 477 -34.05 19.87 -22.40
N GLY A 478 -34.50 20.98 -22.98
CA GLY A 478 -34.62 21.13 -24.43
C GLY A 478 -35.79 20.38 -25.09
N VAL A 479 -36.66 19.73 -24.32
CA VAL A 479 -37.85 19.03 -24.82
C VAL A 479 -39.09 19.63 -24.19
N SER A 480 -40.08 20.01 -24.99
CA SER A 480 -41.35 20.50 -24.48
C SER A 480 -42.30 19.36 -24.12
N VAL A 481 -43.25 19.59 -23.21
CA VAL A 481 -44.27 18.58 -22.84
C VAL A 481 -45.06 18.10 -24.07
N SER A 482 -45.32 18.97 -25.04
CA SER A 482 -46.03 18.62 -26.28
C SER A 482 -45.26 17.68 -27.20
N ASP A 483 -43.93 17.58 -27.03
CA ASP A 483 -43.09 16.68 -27.82
C ASP A 483 -42.94 15.29 -27.17
N LEU A 484 -43.47 15.11 -25.96
CA LEU A 484 -43.46 13.85 -25.23
C LEU A 484 -44.71 13.02 -25.54
N THR A 485 -44.49 11.72 -25.75
CA THR A 485 -45.54 10.73 -26.02
C THR A 485 -45.38 9.54 -25.10
N VAL A 486 -46.48 8.81 -24.86
CA VAL A 486 -46.47 7.61 -23.99
C VAL A 486 -45.48 6.52 -24.44
N ASN A 487 -45.06 6.50 -25.71
CA ASN A 487 -44.11 5.52 -26.24
C ASN A 487 -42.66 5.74 -25.78
N GLN A 488 -42.35 6.93 -25.30
CA GLN A 488 -41.03 7.29 -24.75
C GLN A 488 -40.90 6.93 -23.27
N PHE A 489 -41.95 6.36 -22.69
CA PHE A 489 -41.99 5.95 -21.30
C PHE A 489 -42.12 4.44 -21.19
N ASP A 490 -41.53 3.91 -20.14
CA ASP A 490 -41.84 2.57 -19.63
C ASP A 490 -42.54 2.74 -18.29
N VAL A 491 -43.68 2.08 -18.08
CA VAL A 491 -44.44 2.16 -16.83
C VAL A 491 -44.69 0.76 -16.29
N GLY A 492 -44.41 0.57 -15.02
CA GLY A 492 -44.47 -0.75 -14.36
C GLY A 492 -45.17 -0.66 -13.00
N ASN A 493 -45.83 -1.75 -12.63
CA ASN A 493 -46.79 -1.83 -11.52
C ASN A 493 -47.97 -0.83 -11.65
N PRO A 494 -48.77 -0.90 -12.74
CA PRO A 494 -49.98 -0.10 -12.88
C PRO A 494 -50.95 -0.44 -11.74
N SER A 495 -51.64 0.58 -11.23
CA SER A 495 -52.70 0.40 -10.24
C SER A 495 -53.66 -0.69 -10.72
N ILE A 496 -53.89 -1.75 -9.93
CA ILE A 496 -54.94 -2.72 -10.25
C ILE A 496 -56.26 -1.93 -10.23
N LYS A 497 -56.82 -1.63 -11.41
CA LYS A 497 -58.15 -1.03 -11.52
C LYS A 497 -59.12 -2.03 -10.86
N SER A 498 -59.66 -1.69 -9.70
CA SER A 498 -60.80 -2.43 -9.14
C SER A 498 -61.97 -2.21 -10.10
N SER A 499 -62.25 -3.24 -10.90
CA SER A 499 -63.36 -3.30 -11.85
C SER A 499 -64.71 -3.15 -11.16
#